data_AF-A0A818Y0X2-F1
#
_entry.id   AF-A0A818Y0X2-F1
#
_cell.length_a   1.000
_cell.length_b   1.000
_cell.length_c   1.000
_cell.angle_alpha   90.00
_cell.angle_beta   90.00
_cell.angle_gamma   90.00
#
_symmetry.space_group_name_H-M   'P 1'
#
loop_
_entity.id
_entity.type
_entity.pdbx_description
1 polymer ?
#
loop_
_entity_poly.entity_id
_entity_poly.type
_entity_poly.pdbx_seq_one_letter_code
_entity_poly.pdbx_strand_id
1 'polypeptide(L)'
;MKLHIEHDNSGQSSGWFLDKIVVTDLFEPKTQYVATCNQWLAKDEGDREISRDLTLHKQQSTTQKSNYYKITVYTGNKSGAGTDSDVFITLYGKLGETGPTKLANQENNFEAGKKDEFTIECQNIGELNQILIAHNNKGLSSGWFLDRILIEDTQDHRTYEFPCNRWLAKDEDDKQIARYLVPRQKVRNNLYKVTVFTGNKSGAGTDADVFITLFGNQGQTGQTKLDNKTDAFEAGKKDEFTVECPAVGEINKILIEHNNKGLSSGWFLDRILIEDTQDHRTYEFPCNRWLAKDEDDKQIARYLVPRQKVRNNLYKVTVFTGNKSGAGTDSDVFITLYGKLGETGPTKLANQENNFEAGKKDEFTIECQNIGELNQILIAHNNKGLSSGWFLDRILIEDMQDHRTYEFPCNRWLAKDEDDKQIARYLLPKGAMLAEKELAD
;
A
#
# COMPACT_ATOMS: atom_id res chain seq x y z
N MET A 1 -50.59 -13.64 3.04
CA MET A 1 -51.01 -13.92 4.43
C MET A 1 -51.72 -12.66 4.95
N LYS A 2 -52.75 -12.78 5.77
CA LYS A 2 -53.40 -11.63 6.41
C LYS A 2 -53.15 -11.71 7.91
N LEU A 3 -52.84 -10.57 8.52
CA LEU A 3 -52.60 -10.44 9.95
C LEU A 3 -53.56 -9.40 10.50
N HIS A 4 -54.35 -9.80 11.49
CA HIS A 4 -55.15 -8.88 12.28
C HIS A 4 -54.35 -8.46 13.50
N ILE A 5 -54.30 -7.16 13.77
CA ILE A 5 -53.65 -6.61 14.96
C ILE A 5 -54.58 -5.61 15.64
N GLU A 6 -54.70 -5.73 16.96
CA GLU A 6 -55.53 -4.87 17.81
C GLU A 6 -54.89 -4.70 19.19
N HIS A 7 -55.33 -3.68 19.92
CA HIS A 7 -55.00 -3.48 21.32
C HIS A 7 -56.27 -3.18 22.12
N ASP A 8 -56.27 -3.48 23.42
CA ASP A 8 -57.43 -3.31 24.29
C ASP A 8 -57.71 -1.85 24.69
N ASN A 9 -56.85 -0.93 24.23
CA ASN A 9 -56.89 0.50 24.52
C ASN A 9 -56.98 0.80 26.04
N SER A 10 -56.37 -0.05 26.87
CA SER A 10 -56.28 0.15 28.31
C SER A 10 -55.06 1.00 28.67
N GLY A 11 -55.15 1.75 29.77
CA GLY A 11 -54.06 2.60 30.27
C GLY A 11 -54.13 4.07 29.85
N GLN A 12 -53.24 4.89 30.44
CA GLN A 12 -53.11 6.31 30.11
C GLN A 12 -52.23 6.44 28.86
N SER A 13 -52.66 7.22 27.86
CA SER A 13 -51.99 7.34 26.55
C SER A 13 -51.88 6.00 25.81
N SER A 14 -53.00 5.28 25.71
CA SER A 14 -53.09 3.95 25.09
C SER A 14 -52.95 3.95 23.56
N GLY A 15 -52.81 5.12 22.93
CA GLY A 15 -52.64 5.24 21.49
C GLY A 15 -51.29 4.69 21.03
N TRP A 16 -51.30 3.89 19.96
CA TRP A 16 -50.11 3.24 19.43
C TRP A 16 -49.92 3.55 17.95
N PHE A 17 -48.83 4.21 17.59
CA PHE A 17 -48.48 4.38 16.18
C PHE A 17 -47.83 3.10 15.64
N LEU A 18 -48.50 2.46 14.69
CA LEU A 18 -48.01 1.28 14.01
C LEU A 18 -47.40 1.67 12.66
N ASP A 19 -46.07 1.72 12.57
CA ASP A 19 -45.32 1.94 11.32
C ASP A 19 -45.44 0.71 10.41
N LYS A 20 -44.89 -0.43 10.84
CA LYS A 20 -44.88 -1.68 10.08
C LYS A 20 -44.79 -2.91 10.97
N ILE A 21 -45.15 -4.06 10.40
CA ILE A 21 -44.98 -5.38 11.01
C ILE A 21 -44.05 -6.21 10.13
N VAL A 22 -43.10 -6.89 10.76
CA VAL A 22 -42.22 -7.88 10.13
C VAL A 22 -42.44 -9.22 10.81
N VAL A 23 -42.87 -10.22 10.05
CA VAL A 23 -43.04 -11.61 10.50
C VAL A 23 -41.91 -12.43 9.89
N THR A 24 -41.10 -13.06 10.74
CA THR A 24 -39.97 -13.91 10.32
C THR A 24 -40.32 -15.37 10.54
N ASP A 25 -40.11 -16.21 9.53
CA ASP A 25 -40.25 -17.65 9.67
C ASP A 25 -39.09 -18.20 10.53
N LEU A 26 -39.41 -18.87 11.65
CA LEU A 26 -38.40 -19.38 12.59
C LEU A 26 -37.62 -20.60 12.05
N PHE A 27 -38.18 -21.32 11.09
CA PHE A 27 -37.52 -22.46 10.44
C PHE A 27 -36.82 -22.05 9.14
N GLU A 28 -37.23 -20.93 8.54
CA GLU A 28 -36.55 -20.28 7.43
C GLU A 28 -36.31 -18.78 7.71
N PRO A 29 -35.32 -18.40 8.53
CA PRO A 29 -35.13 -16.99 8.97
C PRO A 29 -34.91 -15.98 7.84
N LYS A 30 -34.56 -16.46 6.63
CA LYS A 30 -34.42 -15.66 5.40
C LYS A 30 -35.77 -15.31 4.75
N THR A 31 -36.86 -15.97 5.14
CA THR A 31 -38.22 -15.72 4.68
C THR A 31 -38.90 -14.76 5.66
N GLN A 32 -38.97 -13.49 5.27
CA GLN A 32 -39.68 -12.45 6.01
C GLN A 32 -40.92 -11.99 5.24
N TYR A 33 -41.98 -11.67 5.97
CA TYR A 33 -43.18 -11.05 5.44
C TYR A 33 -43.36 -9.68 6.09
N VAL A 34 -43.64 -8.67 5.29
CA VAL A 34 -43.78 -7.29 5.76
C VAL A 34 -45.15 -6.74 5.38
N ALA A 35 -45.74 -6.00 6.31
CA ALA A 35 -46.87 -5.11 6.03
C ALA A 35 -46.60 -3.74 6.63
N THR A 36 -46.84 -2.70 5.84
CA THR A 36 -46.74 -1.31 6.29
C THR A 36 -48.13 -0.82 6.65
N CYS A 37 -48.25 -0.17 7.82
CA CYS A 37 -49.51 0.40 8.31
C CYS A 37 -49.45 1.93 8.32
N ASN A 38 -48.40 2.52 8.89
CA ASN A 38 -48.19 3.97 9.01
C ASN A 38 -49.42 4.73 9.55
N GLN A 39 -50.07 4.19 10.59
CA GLN A 39 -51.26 4.80 11.19
C GLN A 39 -51.26 4.69 12.71
N TRP A 40 -51.93 5.63 13.36
CA TRP A 40 -52.26 5.54 14.78
C TRP A 40 -53.40 4.54 14.98
N LEU A 41 -53.21 3.59 15.90
CA LEU A 41 -54.24 2.76 16.49
C LEU A 41 -54.62 3.40 17.82
N ALA A 42 -55.62 4.27 17.79
CA ALA A 42 -56.03 5.10 18.92
C ALA A 42 -57.46 5.56 18.70
N LYS A 43 -58.22 5.86 19.76
CA LYS A 43 -59.59 6.42 19.62
C LYS A 43 -59.60 7.94 19.43
N ASP A 44 -58.52 8.61 19.82
CA ASP A 44 -58.35 10.05 19.86
C ASP A 44 -57.36 10.58 18.80
N GLU A 45 -56.57 9.70 18.17
CA GLU A 45 -55.61 10.03 17.11
C GLU A 45 -55.85 9.22 15.82
N GLY A 46 -55.24 9.64 14.71
CA GLY A 46 -55.37 8.95 13.41
C GLY A 46 -56.80 8.90 12.87
N ASP A 47 -57.22 7.73 12.39
CA ASP A 47 -58.57 7.46 11.90
C ASP A 47 -59.53 6.95 12.98
N ARG A 48 -59.11 6.99 14.25
CA ARG A 48 -59.89 6.62 15.44
C ARG A 48 -60.21 5.13 15.58
N GLU A 49 -59.52 4.28 14.81
CA GLU A 49 -59.67 2.83 14.85
C GLU A 49 -58.52 2.18 15.62
N ILE A 50 -58.82 1.21 16.50
CA ILE A 50 -57.83 0.54 17.37
C ILE A 50 -57.34 -0.81 16.84
N SER A 51 -57.74 -1.17 15.62
CA SER A 51 -57.41 -2.46 14.99
C SER A 51 -57.13 -2.31 13.49
N ARG A 52 -56.35 -3.22 12.91
CA ARG A 52 -56.06 -3.28 11.48
C ARG A 52 -55.96 -4.70 10.95
N ASP A 53 -56.53 -4.91 9.78
CA ASP A 53 -56.22 -6.05 8.93
C ASP A 53 -55.14 -5.66 7.93
N LEU A 54 -53.97 -6.27 8.05
CA LEU A 54 -52.82 -6.01 7.20
C LEU A 54 -52.55 -7.19 6.28
N THR A 55 -52.36 -6.89 4.99
CA THR A 55 -51.91 -7.91 4.04
C THR A 55 -50.39 -7.97 4.07
N LEU A 56 -49.85 -9.10 4.51
CA LEU A 56 -48.43 -9.37 4.55
C LEU A 56 -47.95 -9.77 3.16
N HIS A 57 -46.95 -9.05 2.66
CA HIS A 57 -46.25 -9.36 1.43
C HIS A 57 -44.93 -10.06 1.75
N LYS A 58 -44.61 -11.14 1.03
CA LYS A 58 -43.29 -11.77 1.14
C LYS A 58 -42.26 -10.72 0.74
N GLN A 59 -41.37 -10.37 1.67
CA GLN A 59 -40.30 -9.44 1.39
C GLN A 59 -39.42 -10.09 0.32
N GLN A 60 -39.41 -9.50 -0.88
CA GLN A 60 -38.52 -9.97 -1.93
C GLN A 60 -37.10 -9.80 -1.39
N SER A 61 -36.37 -10.91 -1.25
CA SER A 61 -34.96 -10.83 -0.92
C SER A 61 -34.33 -10.00 -2.03
N THR A 62 -33.85 -8.80 -1.71
CA THR A 62 -32.72 -8.29 -2.46
C THR A 62 -31.69 -9.41 -2.41
N THR A 63 -31.26 -9.89 -3.57
CA THR A 63 -30.13 -10.80 -3.71
C THR A 63 -28.89 -10.05 -3.19
N GLN A 64 -28.79 -9.91 -1.88
CA GLN A 64 -27.58 -9.47 -1.23
C GLN A 64 -26.55 -10.55 -1.51
N LYS A 65 -25.55 -10.20 -2.33
CA LYS A 65 -24.40 -11.05 -2.58
C LYS A 65 -23.87 -11.55 -1.24
N SER A 66 -23.73 -12.87 -1.10
CA SER A 66 -23.01 -13.45 0.02
C SER A 66 -21.58 -12.91 0.02
N ASN A 67 -21.12 -12.52 1.20
CA ASN A 67 -19.73 -12.20 1.48
C ASN A 67 -19.05 -13.40 2.12
N TYR A 68 -17.76 -13.55 1.87
CA TYR A 68 -16.92 -14.58 2.46
C TYR A 68 -15.87 -13.92 3.33
N TYR A 69 -15.76 -14.38 4.57
CA TYR A 69 -14.69 -14.00 5.49
C TYR A 69 -13.73 -15.16 5.65
N LYS A 70 -12.46 -14.97 5.25
CA LYS A 70 -11.39 -15.94 5.48
C LYS A 70 -10.78 -15.68 6.86
N ILE A 71 -10.74 -16.69 7.71
CA ILE A 71 -10.33 -16.59 9.11
C ILE A 71 -9.09 -17.45 9.30
N THR A 72 -7.98 -16.83 9.67
CA THR A 72 -6.75 -17.53 10.05
C THR A 72 -6.55 -17.42 11.56
N VAL A 73 -6.61 -18.54 12.25
CA VAL A 73 -6.42 -18.63 13.69
C VAL A 73 -4.98 -19.06 13.99
N TYR A 74 -4.30 -18.34 14.88
CA TYR A 74 -2.96 -18.70 15.36
C TYR A 74 -3.04 -19.18 16.80
N THR A 75 -2.77 -20.46 17.02
CA THR A 75 -2.58 -21.02 18.37
C THR A 75 -1.14 -20.75 18.79
N GLY A 76 -0.93 -20.23 20.00
CA GLY A 76 0.43 -19.93 20.45
C GLY A 76 1.26 -21.19 20.71
N ASN A 77 2.58 -21.01 20.81
CA ASN A 77 3.53 -22.12 20.92
C ASN A 77 3.91 -22.45 22.38
N LYS A 78 2.99 -22.25 23.33
CA LYS A 78 3.21 -22.62 24.74
C LYS A 78 2.96 -24.12 24.93
N SER A 79 3.57 -24.71 25.96
CA SER A 79 3.28 -26.09 26.34
C SER A 79 1.80 -26.22 26.70
N GLY A 80 1.09 -27.19 26.12
CA GLY A 80 -0.35 -27.39 26.31
C GLY A 80 -1.23 -26.34 25.64
N ALA A 81 -0.72 -25.52 24.72
CA ALA A 81 -1.48 -24.43 24.10
C ALA A 81 -2.64 -24.87 23.22
N GLY A 82 -2.65 -26.13 22.74
CA GLY A 82 -3.67 -26.65 21.83
C GLY A 82 -4.94 -27.10 22.56
N THR A 83 -6.05 -27.19 21.82
CA THR A 83 -7.37 -27.53 22.40
C THR A 83 -8.12 -28.59 21.60
N ASP A 84 -8.77 -29.50 22.32
CA ASP A 84 -9.72 -30.49 21.77
C ASP A 84 -11.18 -29.97 21.78
N SER A 85 -11.41 -28.75 22.26
CA SER A 85 -12.75 -28.19 22.37
C SER A 85 -13.30 -27.74 21.03
N ASP A 86 -14.64 -27.73 20.90
CA ASP A 86 -15.26 -27.07 19.75
C ASP A 86 -15.11 -25.55 19.89
N VAL A 87 -14.46 -24.91 18.92
CA VAL A 87 -14.25 -23.45 18.86
C VAL A 87 -15.34 -22.79 18.00
N PHE A 88 -15.84 -21.65 18.46
CA PHE A 88 -16.89 -20.86 17.81
C PHE A 88 -16.47 -19.40 17.70
N ILE A 89 -16.82 -18.76 16.60
CA ILE A 89 -16.59 -17.33 16.37
C ILE A 89 -17.87 -16.62 15.93
N THR A 90 -18.09 -15.41 16.42
CA THR A 90 -19.09 -14.47 15.91
C THR A 90 -18.39 -13.20 15.44
N LEU A 91 -18.68 -12.76 14.22
CA LEU A 91 -18.14 -11.50 13.67
C LEU A 91 -19.16 -10.38 13.84
N TYR A 92 -18.71 -9.20 14.29
CA TYR A 92 -19.51 -8.00 14.41
C TYR A 92 -18.95 -6.92 13.48
N GLY A 93 -19.82 -6.36 12.65
CA GLY A 93 -19.50 -5.30 11.70
C GLY A 93 -20.51 -4.16 11.77
N LYS A 94 -20.24 -3.10 11.02
CA LYS A 94 -21.08 -1.88 11.00
C LYS A 94 -22.54 -2.14 10.58
N LEU A 95 -22.79 -3.15 9.76
CA LEU A 95 -24.11 -3.47 9.18
C LEU A 95 -24.80 -4.66 9.84
N GLY A 96 -24.14 -5.39 10.75
CA GLY A 96 -24.73 -6.55 11.43
C GLY A 96 -23.69 -7.52 12.02
N GLU A 97 -24.12 -8.77 12.25
CA GLU A 97 -23.28 -9.85 12.79
C GLU A 97 -23.57 -11.20 12.09
N THR A 98 -22.63 -12.15 12.19
CA THR A 98 -22.76 -13.48 11.56
C THR A 98 -23.52 -14.50 12.41
N GLY A 99 -23.68 -14.23 13.71
CA GLY A 99 -24.01 -15.25 14.71
C GLY A 99 -22.85 -16.24 14.96
N PRO A 100 -22.98 -17.13 15.98
CA PRO A 100 -21.94 -18.08 16.35
C PRO A 100 -21.74 -19.15 15.27
N THR A 101 -20.51 -19.23 14.75
CA THR A 101 -20.12 -20.21 13.74
C THR A 101 -19.02 -21.11 14.28
N LYS A 102 -19.22 -22.43 14.21
CA LYS A 102 -18.20 -23.40 14.61
C LYS A 102 -17.04 -23.40 13.60
N LEU A 103 -15.82 -23.30 14.08
CA LEU A 103 -14.60 -23.41 13.28
C LEU A 103 -14.10 -24.85 13.31
N ALA A 104 -14.41 -25.63 12.27
CA ALA A 104 -13.95 -27.01 12.14
C ALA A 104 -13.85 -27.40 10.67
N ASN A 105 -12.70 -27.89 10.23
CA ASN A 105 -12.51 -28.40 8.86
C ASN A 105 -11.53 -29.59 8.76
N GLN A 106 -10.82 -29.93 9.83
CA GLN A 106 -9.90 -31.06 9.90
C GLN A 106 -10.05 -31.77 11.27
N GLU A 107 -9.48 -32.96 11.41
CA GLU A 107 -9.60 -33.76 12.65
C GLU A 107 -8.75 -33.22 13.82
N ASN A 108 -7.75 -32.35 13.58
CA ASN A 108 -6.86 -31.77 14.59
C ASN A 108 -6.61 -30.27 14.36
N ASN A 109 -7.67 -29.46 14.40
CA ASN A 109 -7.53 -28.00 14.37
C ASN A 109 -7.00 -27.47 15.72
N PHE A 110 -6.35 -26.31 15.72
CA PHE A 110 -5.93 -25.54 16.90
C PHE A 110 -4.79 -26.13 17.74
N GLU A 111 -3.91 -26.92 17.13
CA GLU A 111 -2.72 -27.46 17.80
C GLU A 111 -1.67 -26.41 18.18
N ALA A 112 -0.89 -26.68 19.23
CA ALA A 112 0.14 -25.76 19.72
C ALA A 112 1.12 -25.32 18.61
N GLY A 113 1.28 -24.01 18.44
CA GLY A 113 2.15 -23.42 17.42
C GLY A 113 1.68 -23.57 15.97
N LYS A 114 0.45 -24.06 15.74
CA LYS A 114 -0.13 -24.18 14.40
C LYS A 114 -0.99 -22.97 14.03
N LYS A 115 -1.24 -22.87 12.73
CA LYS A 115 -2.25 -21.98 12.16
C LYS A 115 -3.32 -22.80 11.45
N ASP A 116 -4.56 -22.36 11.56
CA ASP A 116 -5.73 -22.99 10.94
C ASP A 116 -6.52 -21.96 10.14
N GLU A 117 -7.01 -22.33 8.95
CA GLU A 117 -7.73 -21.43 8.04
C GLU A 117 -9.16 -21.92 7.82
N PHE A 118 -10.14 -21.02 7.95
CA PHE A 118 -11.58 -21.28 7.80
C PHE A 118 -12.22 -20.23 6.90
N THR A 119 -13.41 -20.52 6.38
CA THR A 119 -14.21 -19.55 5.60
C THR A 119 -15.63 -19.50 6.16
N ILE A 120 -16.13 -18.29 6.42
CA ILE A 120 -17.53 -18.04 6.78
C ILE A 120 -18.24 -17.36 5.61
N GLU A 121 -19.29 -17.97 5.11
CA GLU A 121 -20.22 -17.35 4.16
C GLU A 121 -21.38 -16.71 4.93
N CYS A 122 -21.59 -15.41 4.74
CA CYS A 122 -22.68 -14.67 5.38
C CYS A 122 -23.09 -13.45 4.54
N GLN A 123 -24.07 -12.68 4.99
CA GLN A 123 -24.34 -11.37 4.37
C GLN A 123 -23.19 -10.40 4.66
N ASN A 124 -22.97 -9.42 3.79
CA ASN A 124 -21.98 -8.38 4.05
C ASN A 124 -22.37 -7.60 5.33
N ILE A 125 -21.59 -7.78 6.40
CA ILE A 125 -21.79 -7.12 7.69
C ILE A 125 -21.02 -5.80 7.81
N GLY A 126 -20.41 -5.34 6.71
CA GLY A 126 -19.61 -4.13 6.63
C GLY A 126 -18.29 -4.24 7.40
N GLU A 127 -17.69 -3.08 7.67
CA GLU A 127 -16.41 -3.00 8.36
C GLU A 127 -16.46 -3.65 9.75
N LEU A 128 -15.56 -4.63 9.97
CA LEU A 128 -15.46 -5.35 11.23
C LEU A 128 -14.96 -4.43 12.36
N ASN A 129 -15.62 -4.51 13.50
CA ASN A 129 -15.27 -3.73 14.69
C ASN A 129 -14.96 -4.61 15.91
N GLN A 130 -15.45 -5.85 15.94
CA GLN A 130 -15.29 -6.75 17.06
C GLN A 130 -15.53 -8.20 16.62
N ILE A 131 -14.93 -9.15 17.33
CA ILE A 131 -15.31 -10.57 17.27
C ILE A 131 -15.55 -11.12 18.67
N LEU A 132 -16.37 -12.16 18.77
CA LEU A 132 -16.44 -13.02 19.94
C LEU A 132 -15.83 -14.37 19.57
N ILE A 133 -14.75 -14.75 20.24
CA ILE A 133 -14.17 -16.09 20.14
C ILE A 133 -14.48 -16.87 21.41
N ALA A 134 -14.93 -18.12 21.28
CA ALA A 134 -15.28 -18.97 22.42
C ALA A 134 -15.02 -20.45 22.14
N HIS A 135 -14.88 -21.26 23.19
CA HIS A 135 -14.89 -22.71 23.08
C HIS A 135 -15.83 -23.34 24.11
N ASN A 136 -16.24 -24.59 23.89
CA ASN A 136 -17.22 -25.27 24.75
C ASN A 136 -16.61 -26.10 25.89
N ASN A 137 -15.30 -26.03 26.10
CA ASN A 137 -14.57 -26.71 27.17
C ASN A 137 -14.74 -28.25 27.16
N LYS A 138 -14.96 -28.86 25.99
CA LYS A 138 -14.95 -30.33 25.83
C LYS A 138 -13.52 -30.86 25.70
N GLY A 139 -13.34 -32.14 26.00
CA GLY A 139 -12.05 -32.82 25.89
C GLY A 139 -11.19 -32.74 27.15
N LEU A 140 -10.10 -33.51 27.15
CA LEU A 140 -9.15 -33.57 28.27
C LEU A 140 -8.20 -32.36 28.26
N SER A 141 -7.79 -31.89 27.07
CA SER A 141 -7.02 -30.66 26.88
C SER A 141 -7.93 -29.54 26.38
N SER A 142 -8.81 -29.05 27.25
CA SER A 142 -9.83 -28.06 26.84
C SER A 142 -9.35 -26.61 26.86
N GLY A 143 -8.30 -26.31 27.65
CA GLY A 143 -7.69 -24.97 27.68
C GLY A 143 -6.99 -24.65 26.37
N TRP A 144 -7.06 -23.39 25.94
CA TRP A 144 -6.52 -22.96 24.66
C TRP A 144 -5.73 -21.67 24.79
N PHE A 145 -4.46 -21.64 24.39
CA PHE A 145 -3.71 -20.39 24.31
C PHE A 145 -3.82 -19.79 22.91
N LEU A 146 -4.73 -18.84 22.74
CA LEU A 146 -4.93 -18.13 21.49
C LEU A 146 -3.93 -16.96 21.38
N ASP A 147 -3.11 -16.95 20.33
CA ASP A 147 -2.19 -15.83 20.04
C ASP A 147 -2.97 -14.68 19.36
N ARG A 148 -3.47 -14.91 18.15
CA ARG A 148 -4.23 -13.92 17.37
C ARG A 148 -5.12 -14.56 16.31
N ILE A 149 -6.06 -13.77 15.79
CA ILE A 149 -6.89 -14.14 14.64
C ILE A 149 -6.72 -13.07 13.56
N LEU A 150 -6.49 -13.50 12.32
CA LEU A 150 -6.56 -12.65 11.13
C LEU A 150 -7.87 -12.93 10.41
N ILE A 151 -8.61 -11.88 10.04
CA ILE A 151 -9.85 -12.01 9.27
C ILE A 151 -9.74 -11.16 8.02
N GLU A 152 -9.90 -11.79 6.87
CA GLU A 152 -9.93 -11.15 5.57
C GLU A 152 -11.37 -11.10 5.04
N ASP A 153 -11.86 -9.89 4.77
CA ASP A 153 -13.09 -9.65 4.04
C ASP A 153 -12.79 -9.76 2.53
N THR A 154 -13.32 -10.79 1.87
CA THR A 154 -13.01 -11.07 0.45
C THR A 154 -13.69 -10.12 -0.53
N GLN A 155 -14.71 -9.36 -0.12
CA GLN A 155 -15.33 -8.34 -0.97
C GLN A 155 -14.63 -6.99 -0.83
N ASP A 156 -14.34 -6.58 0.40
CA ASP A 156 -13.73 -5.28 0.68
C ASP A 156 -12.19 -5.31 0.60
N HIS A 157 -11.61 -6.50 0.42
CA HIS A 157 -10.16 -6.76 0.45
C HIS A 157 -9.53 -6.10 1.67
N ARG A 158 -10.06 -6.37 2.87
CA ARG A 158 -9.53 -5.81 4.13
C ARG A 158 -9.16 -6.94 5.07
N THR A 159 -7.95 -6.86 5.62
CA THR A 159 -7.50 -7.74 6.70
C THR A 159 -7.56 -7.03 8.04
N TYR A 160 -8.11 -7.72 9.03
CA TYR A 160 -8.26 -7.29 10.40
C TYR A 160 -7.45 -8.22 11.32
N GLU A 161 -6.57 -7.66 12.14
CA GLU A 161 -5.82 -8.42 13.15
C GLU A 161 -6.45 -8.26 14.53
N PHE A 162 -6.87 -9.37 15.12
CA PHE A 162 -7.44 -9.46 16.47
C PHE A 162 -6.46 -10.18 17.41
N PRO A 163 -5.58 -9.44 18.12
CA PRO A 163 -4.67 -10.05 19.09
C PRO A 163 -5.43 -10.53 20.34
N CYS A 164 -5.09 -11.72 20.84
CA CYS A 164 -5.62 -12.27 22.10
C CYS A 164 -4.50 -12.46 23.12
N ASN A 165 -3.48 -13.25 22.78
CA ASN A 165 -2.31 -13.59 23.60
C ASN A 165 -2.65 -14.06 25.03
N ARG A 166 -3.71 -14.86 25.17
CA ARG A 166 -4.26 -15.29 26.46
C ARG A 166 -4.76 -16.72 26.44
N TRP A 167 -4.81 -17.32 27.62
CA TRP A 167 -5.49 -18.60 27.81
C TRP A 167 -7.00 -18.38 27.83
N LEU A 168 -7.71 -19.17 27.04
CA LEU A 168 -9.15 -19.37 27.13
C LEU A 168 -9.33 -20.74 27.79
N ALA A 169 -9.59 -20.72 29.10
CA ALA A 169 -9.62 -21.92 29.94
C ALA A 169 -10.40 -21.63 31.22
N LYS A 170 -10.86 -22.67 31.94
CA LYS A 170 -11.56 -22.49 33.24
C LYS A 170 -10.60 -22.45 34.44
N ASP A 171 -9.39 -22.92 34.26
CA ASP A 171 -8.37 -23.14 35.27
C ASP A 171 -7.11 -22.27 35.07
N GLU A 172 -6.96 -21.63 33.91
CA GLU A 172 -5.84 -20.72 33.60
C GLU A 172 -6.26 -19.27 33.35
N ASP A 173 -5.28 -18.35 33.46
CA ASP A 173 -5.39 -16.91 33.26
C ASP A 173 -6.60 -16.28 33.99
N ASP A 174 -7.57 -15.71 33.27
CA ASP A 174 -8.75 -15.07 33.84
C ASP A 174 -9.96 -16.00 33.95
N LYS A 175 -9.77 -17.30 33.72
CA LYS A 175 -10.79 -18.36 33.82
C LYS A 175 -11.96 -18.18 32.87
N GLN A 176 -11.76 -17.44 31.77
CA GLN A 176 -12.77 -17.23 30.74
C GLN A 176 -12.51 -18.14 29.54
N ILE A 177 -13.57 -18.76 29.02
CA ILE A 177 -13.53 -19.61 27.81
C ILE A 177 -14.04 -18.87 26.55
N ALA A 178 -14.38 -17.59 26.71
CA ALA A 178 -14.92 -16.73 25.67
C ALA A 178 -14.38 -15.31 25.85
N ARG A 179 -14.10 -14.62 24.75
CA ARG A 179 -13.57 -13.25 24.78
C ARG A 179 -14.02 -12.43 23.58
N TYR A 180 -14.37 -11.18 23.85
CA TYR A 180 -14.51 -10.17 22.81
C TYR A 180 -13.15 -9.58 22.45
N LEU A 181 -12.80 -9.59 21.16
CA LEU A 181 -11.57 -8.99 20.63
C LEU A 181 -11.89 -7.85 19.69
N VAL A 182 -11.08 -6.80 19.72
CA VAL A 182 -11.17 -5.65 18.80
C VAL A 182 -9.96 -5.63 17.87
N PRO A 183 -10.11 -5.17 16.61
CA PRO A 183 -9.01 -5.23 15.65
C PRO A 183 -7.98 -4.14 15.98
N ARG A 184 -6.71 -4.51 16.06
CA ARG A 184 -5.60 -3.57 16.29
C ARG A 184 -5.15 -2.88 15.01
N GLN A 185 -5.19 -3.59 13.89
CA GLN A 185 -4.83 -3.08 12.57
C GLN A 185 -5.96 -3.36 11.59
N LYS A 186 -6.27 -2.35 10.76
CA LYS A 186 -7.17 -2.44 9.62
C LYS A 186 -6.33 -2.13 8.39
N VAL A 187 -5.97 -3.15 7.63
CA VAL A 187 -5.17 -2.96 6.43
C VAL A 187 -6.00 -3.34 5.22
N ARG A 188 -6.05 -2.44 4.24
CA ARG A 188 -6.62 -2.77 2.94
C ARG A 188 -5.61 -3.64 2.21
N ASN A 189 -6.01 -4.85 1.88
CA ASN A 189 -5.27 -5.72 0.99
C ASN A 189 -5.23 -5.09 -0.39
N ASN A 190 -4.17 -5.40 -1.11
CA ASN A 190 -3.95 -5.07 -2.49
C ASN A 190 -3.53 -6.32 -3.23
N LEU A 191 -3.82 -6.31 -4.53
CA LEU A 191 -3.44 -7.37 -5.44
C LEU A 191 -2.20 -6.87 -6.19
N TYR A 192 -1.10 -7.60 -6.06
CA TYR A 192 0.13 -7.36 -6.79
C TYR A 192 0.30 -8.44 -7.85
N LYS A 193 0.44 -8.03 -9.11
CA LYS A 193 0.80 -8.94 -10.19
C LYS A 193 2.31 -9.06 -10.25
N VAL A 194 2.84 -10.22 -9.90
CA VAL A 194 4.28 -10.52 -9.88
C VAL A 194 4.62 -11.33 -11.12
N THR A 195 5.48 -10.79 -11.97
CA THR A 195 6.00 -11.48 -13.15
C THR A 195 7.47 -11.80 -12.95
N VAL A 196 7.83 -13.07 -13.01
CA VAL A 196 9.19 -13.55 -12.79
C VAL A 196 9.79 -13.95 -14.13
N PHE A 197 11.03 -13.54 -14.39
CA PHE A 197 11.79 -13.92 -15.58
C PHE A 197 12.99 -14.76 -15.14
N THR A 198 12.95 -16.06 -15.45
CA THR A 198 14.12 -16.94 -15.31
C THR A 198 15.03 -16.73 -16.51
N GLY A 199 16.34 -16.57 -16.29
CA GLY A 199 17.27 -16.36 -17.39
C GLY A 199 17.45 -17.62 -18.26
N ASN A 200 18.02 -17.45 -19.45
CA ASN A 200 18.14 -18.52 -20.44
C ASN A 200 19.50 -19.25 -20.39
N LYS A 201 20.11 -19.37 -19.20
CA LYS A 201 21.36 -20.13 -19.02
C LYS A 201 21.07 -21.63 -18.92
N SER A 202 22.06 -22.46 -19.23
CA SER A 202 21.96 -23.91 -19.02
C SER A 202 21.72 -24.21 -17.54
N GLY A 203 20.67 -24.96 -17.22
CA GLY A 203 20.30 -25.29 -15.84
C GLY A 203 19.71 -24.13 -15.04
N ALA A 204 19.23 -23.07 -15.69
CA ALA A 204 18.74 -21.87 -15.01
C ALA A 204 17.43 -22.07 -14.22
N GLY A 205 16.66 -23.13 -14.51
CA GLY A 205 15.36 -23.41 -13.86
C GLY A 205 15.49 -24.04 -12.49
N THR A 206 14.42 -23.96 -11.68
CA THR A 206 14.41 -24.47 -10.31
C THR A 206 13.14 -25.23 -9.95
N ASP A 207 13.32 -26.36 -9.26
CA ASP A 207 12.22 -27.14 -8.66
C ASP A 207 11.91 -26.70 -7.21
N ALA A 208 12.65 -25.72 -6.69
CA ALA A 208 12.49 -25.27 -5.31
C ALA A 208 11.23 -24.41 -5.13
N ASP A 209 10.64 -24.43 -3.93
CA ASP A 209 9.56 -23.48 -3.62
C ASP A 209 10.16 -22.08 -3.53
N VAL A 210 9.65 -21.13 -4.33
CA VAL A 210 10.06 -19.72 -4.38
C VAL A 210 9.10 -18.87 -3.55
N PHE A 211 9.64 -17.90 -2.80
CA PHE A 211 8.89 -17.00 -1.94
C PHE A 211 9.30 -15.54 -2.15
N ILE A 212 8.34 -14.63 -1.97
CA ILE A 212 8.55 -13.19 -2.07
C ILE A 212 8.03 -12.47 -0.82
N THR A 213 8.73 -11.41 -0.42
CA THR A 213 8.27 -10.42 0.57
C THR A 213 8.43 -9.01 -0.01
N LEU A 214 7.38 -8.18 0.08
CA LEU A 214 7.37 -6.81 -0.44
C LEU A 214 7.62 -5.80 0.70
N PHE A 215 8.40 -4.76 0.42
CA PHE A 215 8.66 -3.65 1.34
C PHE A 215 8.35 -2.33 0.65
N GLY A 216 7.57 -1.48 1.31
CA GLY A 216 7.23 -0.17 0.81
C GLY A 216 7.14 0.88 1.91
N ASN A 217 6.72 2.09 1.57
CA ASN A 217 6.64 3.21 2.50
C ASN A 217 5.49 3.12 3.52
N GLN A 218 4.54 2.20 3.34
CA GLN A 218 3.43 1.94 4.28
C GLN A 218 3.59 0.65 5.08
N GLY A 219 4.68 -0.11 4.87
CA GLY A 219 4.96 -1.32 5.63
C GLY A 219 5.64 -2.41 4.81
N GLN A 220 5.48 -3.65 5.26
CA GLN A 220 5.99 -4.84 4.59
C GLN A 220 4.96 -5.96 4.62
N THR A 221 5.04 -6.89 3.68
CA THR A 221 4.21 -8.09 3.67
C THR A 221 4.84 -9.18 4.54
N GLY A 222 4.09 -10.27 4.76
CA GLY A 222 4.70 -11.55 5.11
C GLY A 222 5.37 -12.21 3.91
N GLN A 223 6.02 -13.35 4.16
CA GLN A 223 6.55 -14.22 3.11
C GLN A 223 5.40 -14.94 2.41
N THR A 224 5.33 -14.80 1.08
CA THR A 224 4.31 -15.43 0.24
C THR A 224 4.97 -16.37 -0.75
N LYS A 225 4.51 -17.63 -0.83
CA LYS A 225 4.96 -18.58 -1.84
C LYS A 225 4.43 -18.17 -3.22
N LEU A 226 5.30 -18.10 -4.21
CA LEU A 226 4.93 -17.93 -5.62
C LEU A 226 4.62 -19.30 -6.22
N ASP A 227 3.36 -19.70 -6.12
CA ASP A 227 2.87 -21.00 -6.59
C ASP A 227 1.88 -20.76 -7.73
N ASN A 228 2.12 -21.37 -8.89
CA ASN A 228 1.14 -21.48 -9.96
C ASN A 228 0.97 -22.97 -10.27
N LYS A 229 -0.22 -23.39 -10.72
CA LYS A 229 -0.56 -24.83 -10.89
C LYS A 229 0.23 -25.53 -12.02
N THR A 230 1.27 -24.91 -12.53
CA THR A 230 2.10 -25.35 -13.65
C THR A 230 3.55 -25.41 -13.22
N ASP A 231 4.37 -26.08 -14.03
CA ASP A 231 5.81 -26.15 -13.84
C ASP A 231 6.42 -24.76 -14.12
N ALA A 232 6.69 -24.01 -13.05
CA ALA A 232 7.09 -22.60 -13.08
C ALA A 232 8.59 -22.45 -12.88
N PHE A 233 9.12 -21.28 -13.27
CA PHE A 233 10.53 -20.90 -13.09
C PHE A 233 11.51 -21.63 -14.00
N GLU A 234 11.03 -22.22 -15.09
CA GLU A 234 11.85 -22.92 -16.08
C GLU A 234 12.82 -22.00 -16.85
N ALA A 235 13.95 -22.56 -17.31
CA ALA A 235 14.98 -21.80 -18.00
C ALA A 235 14.42 -21.02 -19.20
N GLY A 236 14.67 -19.71 -19.24
CA GLY A 236 14.19 -18.79 -20.28
C GLY A 236 12.68 -18.53 -20.28
N LYS A 237 11.93 -18.99 -19.27
CA LYS A 237 10.49 -18.74 -19.14
C LYS A 237 10.17 -17.48 -18.35
N LYS A 238 8.95 -17.03 -18.57
CA LYS A 238 8.28 -15.96 -17.83
C LYS A 238 7.06 -16.58 -17.15
N ASP A 239 6.93 -16.35 -15.85
CA ASP A 239 5.82 -16.85 -15.03
C ASP A 239 5.11 -15.67 -14.36
N GLU A 240 3.77 -15.71 -14.33
CA GLU A 240 2.95 -14.67 -13.70
C GLU A 240 2.20 -15.24 -12.48
N PHE A 241 2.21 -14.46 -11.40
CA PHE A 241 1.58 -14.77 -10.13
C PHE A 241 0.76 -13.58 -9.66
N THR A 242 -0.28 -13.88 -8.90
CA THR A 242 -1.12 -12.89 -8.27
C THR A 242 -0.96 -13.01 -6.75
N VAL A 243 -0.43 -11.97 -6.12
CA VAL A 243 -0.17 -11.94 -4.68
C VAL A 243 -1.15 -10.96 -4.03
N GLU A 244 -2.11 -11.50 -3.29
CA GLU A 244 -3.00 -10.71 -2.42
C GLU A 244 -2.35 -10.56 -1.04
N CYS A 245 -2.09 -9.33 -0.64
CA CYS A 245 -1.44 -9.03 0.64
C CYS A 245 -1.73 -7.59 1.09
N PRO A 246 -1.44 -7.22 2.34
CA PRO A 246 -1.59 -5.84 2.80
C PRO A 246 -0.90 -4.83 1.86
N ALA A 247 -1.58 -3.73 1.52
CA ALA A 247 -0.98 -2.67 0.69
C ALA A 247 0.29 -2.11 1.39
N VAL A 248 1.42 -2.11 0.67
CA VAL A 248 2.70 -1.59 1.20
C VAL A 248 3.02 -0.18 0.69
N GLY A 249 2.14 0.42 -0.10
CA GLY A 249 2.36 1.71 -0.75
C GLY A 249 3.43 1.62 -1.84
N GLU A 250 4.29 2.64 -1.93
CA GLU A 250 5.37 2.66 -2.93
C GLU A 250 6.45 1.61 -2.58
N ILE A 251 6.56 0.58 -3.42
CA ILE A 251 7.53 -0.51 -3.23
C ILE A 251 8.95 0.01 -3.45
N ASN A 252 9.79 -0.11 -2.42
CA ASN A 252 11.18 0.34 -2.45
C ASN A 252 12.19 -0.83 -2.43
N LYS A 253 11.74 -2.02 -2.05
CA LYS A 253 12.59 -3.22 -1.95
C LYS A 253 11.72 -4.48 -1.95
N ILE A 254 12.27 -5.58 -2.42
CA ILE A 254 11.71 -6.93 -2.25
C ILE A 254 12.76 -7.87 -1.69
N LEU A 255 12.32 -8.93 -1.01
CA LEU A 255 13.13 -10.11 -0.72
C LEU A 255 12.60 -11.26 -1.58
N ILE A 256 13.47 -11.83 -2.40
CA ILE A 256 13.19 -13.06 -3.16
C ILE A 256 14.04 -14.18 -2.59
N GLU A 257 13.45 -15.35 -2.37
CA GLU A 257 14.13 -16.50 -1.76
C GLU A 257 13.55 -17.83 -2.24
N HIS A 258 14.31 -18.92 -2.12
CA HIS A 258 13.82 -20.28 -2.35
C HIS A 258 14.30 -21.23 -1.25
N ASN A 259 13.62 -22.37 -1.08
CA ASN A 259 13.91 -23.31 0.00
C ASN A 259 14.94 -24.39 -0.33
N ASN A 260 15.59 -24.31 -1.50
CA ASN A 260 16.62 -25.24 -1.95
C ASN A 260 16.18 -26.73 -1.98
N LYS A 261 14.88 -27.01 -2.15
CA LYS A 261 14.39 -28.37 -2.40
C LYS A 261 14.60 -28.76 -3.87
N GLY A 262 14.58 -30.06 -4.14
CA GLY A 262 14.73 -30.61 -5.50
C GLY A 262 16.18 -30.88 -5.89
N LEU A 263 16.36 -31.65 -6.97
CA LEU A 263 17.69 -31.98 -7.50
C LEU A 263 18.31 -30.80 -8.26
N SER A 264 17.48 -30.01 -8.95
CA SER A 264 17.89 -28.76 -9.62
C SER A 264 17.39 -27.55 -8.84
N SER A 265 17.93 -27.35 -7.63
CA SER A 265 17.42 -26.30 -6.73
C SER A 265 18.03 -24.91 -7.00
N GLY A 266 19.15 -24.83 -7.72
CA GLY A 266 19.79 -23.57 -8.08
C GLY A 266 18.99 -22.84 -9.17
N TRP A 267 18.89 -21.52 -9.06
CA TRP A 267 18.00 -20.73 -9.92
C TRP A 267 18.71 -19.50 -10.48
N PHE A 268 18.75 -19.33 -11.80
CA PHE A 268 19.27 -18.09 -12.38
C PHE A 268 18.13 -17.10 -12.64
N LEU A 269 17.93 -16.19 -11.69
CA LEU A 269 16.91 -15.13 -11.79
C LEU A 269 17.44 -13.95 -12.62
N ASP A 270 16.76 -13.63 -13.73
CA ASP A 270 17.06 -12.43 -14.54
C ASP A 270 16.48 -11.18 -13.87
N ARG A 271 15.15 -11.11 -13.75
CA ARG A 271 14.45 -9.97 -13.14
C ARG A 271 13.04 -10.32 -12.69
N ILE A 272 12.45 -9.45 -11.87
CA ILE A 272 11.05 -9.50 -11.46
C ILE A 272 10.36 -8.19 -11.84
N LEU A 273 9.17 -8.26 -12.43
CA LEU A 273 8.27 -7.11 -12.57
C LEU A 273 7.13 -7.23 -11.56
N ILE A 274 6.84 -6.15 -10.84
CA ILE A 274 5.67 -6.07 -9.96
C ILE A 274 4.78 -4.94 -10.43
N GLU A 275 3.51 -5.24 -10.65
CA GLU A 275 2.46 -4.26 -10.88
C GLU A 275 1.55 -4.19 -9.66
N ASP A 276 1.43 -3.00 -9.07
CA ASP A 276 0.38 -2.66 -8.12
C ASP A 276 -0.93 -2.45 -8.90
N THR A 277 -1.93 -3.30 -8.70
CA THR A 277 -3.17 -3.26 -9.49
C THR A 277 -4.12 -2.12 -9.08
N GLN A 278 -3.92 -1.50 -7.92
CA GLN A 278 -4.76 -0.39 -7.46
C GLN A 278 -4.35 0.95 -8.07
N ASP A 279 -3.04 1.21 -8.16
CA ASP A 279 -2.51 2.46 -8.72
C ASP A 279 -1.78 2.31 -10.06
N HIS A 280 -1.75 1.09 -10.61
CA HIS A 280 -1.12 0.71 -11.87
C HIS A 280 0.39 1.02 -11.94
N ARG A 281 1.06 1.17 -10.80
CA ARG A 281 2.52 1.36 -10.77
C ARG A 281 3.23 0.05 -11.03
N THR A 282 4.16 0.12 -11.99
CA THR A 282 5.05 -0.98 -12.34
C THR A 282 6.47 -0.74 -11.84
N TYR A 283 7.06 -1.77 -11.25
CA TYR A 283 8.40 -1.79 -10.68
C TYR A 283 9.21 -2.93 -11.33
N GLU A 284 10.44 -2.64 -11.78
CA GLU A 284 11.35 -3.66 -12.32
C GLU A 284 12.50 -3.89 -11.34
N PHE A 285 12.71 -5.12 -10.92
CA PHE A 285 13.77 -5.53 -9.99
C PHE A 285 14.77 -6.42 -10.74
N PRO A 286 15.88 -5.87 -11.26
CA PRO A 286 16.91 -6.69 -11.90
C PRO A 286 17.67 -7.53 -10.85
N CYS A 287 17.99 -8.77 -11.20
CA CYS A 287 18.82 -9.66 -10.39
C CYS A 287 20.05 -10.16 -11.17
N ASN A 288 19.84 -10.78 -12.33
CA ASN A 288 20.86 -11.33 -13.23
C ASN A 288 21.92 -12.19 -12.51
N ARG A 289 21.47 -13.10 -11.65
CA ARG A 289 22.36 -13.85 -10.76
C ARG A 289 21.80 -15.22 -10.40
N TRP A 290 22.69 -16.15 -10.11
CA TRP A 290 22.32 -17.42 -9.49
C TRP A 290 21.95 -17.22 -8.03
N LEU A 291 20.77 -17.73 -7.66
CA LEU A 291 20.33 -18.00 -6.31
C LEU A 291 20.51 -19.50 -6.09
N ALA A 292 21.65 -19.89 -5.53
CA ALA A 292 22.06 -21.28 -5.35
C ALA A 292 23.11 -21.37 -4.24
N LYS A 293 23.40 -22.57 -3.71
CA LYS A 293 24.43 -22.77 -2.68
C LYS A 293 25.83 -23.00 -3.23
N ASP A 294 25.93 -23.34 -4.51
CA ASP A 294 27.13 -23.75 -5.22
C ASP A 294 27.53 -22.80 -6.36
N GLU A 295 26.64 -21.90 -6.79
CA GLU A 295 26.90 -20.88 -7.82
C GLU A 295 26.98 -19.44 -7.23
N ASP A 296 27.59 -18.54 -8.01
CA ASP A 296 27.76 -17.11 -7.70
C ASP A 296 28.21 -16.81 -6.24
N ASP A 297 27.38 -16.16 -5.42
CA ASP A 297 27.72 -15.85 -4.02
C ASP A 297 27.14 -16.82 -3.00
N LYS A 298 26.65 -17.98 -3.46
CA LYS A 298 26.18 -19.06 -2.62
C LYS A 298 24.97 -18.69 -1.75
N GLN A 299 24.20 -17.67 -2.16
CA GLN A 299 22.99 -17.22 -1.49
C GLN A 299 21.74 -17.69 -2.21
N ILE A 300 20.76 -18.16 -1.45
CA ILE A 300 19.43 -18.61 -1.95
C ILE A 300 18.33 -17.57 -1.71
N ALA A 301 18.69 -16.43 -1.14
CA ALA A 301 17.81 -15.33 -0.79
C ALA A 301 18.51 -14.00 -1.06
N ARG A 302 17.79 -13.00 -1.57
CA ARG A 302 18.36 -11.68 -1.87
C ARG A 302 17.35 -10.56 -1.77
N TYR A 303 17.81 -9.43 -1.23
CA TYR A 303 17.10 -8.16 -1.37
C TYR A 303 17.36 -7.52 -2.73
N LEU A 304 16.29 -7.17 -3.46
CA LEU A 304 16.36 -6.43 -4.70
C LEU A 304 15.69 -5.07 -4.52
N VAL A 305 16.25 -4.06 -5.18
CA VAL A 305 15.67 -2.70 -5.25
C VAL A 305 15.16 -2.46 -6.66
N PRO A 306 14.07 -1.69 -6.84
CA PRO A 306 13.55 -1.44 -8.16
C PRO A 306 14.54 -0.57 -8.93
N ARG A 307 14.68 -0.81 -10.23
CA ARG A 307 15.26 0.15 -11.16
C ARG A 307 14.50 1.46 -10.97
N GLN A 308 15.25 2.51 -10.64
CA GLN A 308 14.67 3.84 -10.64
C GLN A 308 14.19 4.12 -12.07
N LYS A 309 12.89 4.38 -12.23
CA LYS A 309 12.39 4.94 -13.48
C LYS A 309 13.10 6.27 -13.65
N VAL A 310 13.92 6.36 -14.69
CA VAL A 310 14.49 7.64 -15.14
C VAL A 310 13.31 8.53 -15.48
N ARG A 311 12.93 9.41 -14.56
CA ARG A 311 11.92 10.43 -14.82
C ARG A 311 12.64 11.60 -15.47
N ASN A 312 12.24 11.96 -16.68
CA ASN A 312 12.63 13.25 -17.22
C ASN A 312 12.06 14.34 -16.32
N ASN A 313 12.87 15.36 -16.08
CA ASN A 313 12.50 16.57 -15.39
C ASN A 313 12.76 17.78 -16.30
N LEU A 314 12.04 18.85 -16.03
CA LEU A 314 12.14 20.11 -16.73
C LEU A 314 12.59 21.18 -15.74
N TYR A 315 13.71 21.82 -16.02
CA TYR A 315 14.19 22.96 -15.23
C TYR A 315 13.98 24.25 -16.02
N LYS A 316 13.27 25.21 -15.43
CA LYS A 316 13.16 26.56 -15.98
C LYS A 316 14.30 27.41 -15.40
N VAL A 317 15.18 27.89 -16.26
CA VAL A 317 16.35 28.70 -15.89
C VAL A 317 16.09 30.16 -16.28
N THR A 318 16.09 31.06 -15.31
CA THR A 318 16.01 32.51 -15.53
C THR A 318 17.34 33.16 -15.17
N VAL A 319 18.00 33.74 -16.15
CA VAL A 319 19.30 34.42 -15.99
C VAL A 319 19.07 35.91 -15.88
N PHE A 320 19.69 36.57 -14.90
CA PHE A 320 19.66 38.02 -14.74
C PHE A 320 21.04 38.60 -15.04
N THR A 321 21.16 39.33 -16.15
CA THR A 321 22.36 40.10 -16.46
C THR A 321 22.29 41.43 -15.71
N GLY A 322 23.35 41.80 -15.01
CA GLY A 322 23.33 43.04 -14.23
C GLY A 322 23.29 44.29 -15.12
N ASN A 323 23.03 45.44 -14.50
CA ASN A 323 22.79 46.71 -15.20
C ASN A 323 24.04 47.62 -15.29
N LYS A 324 25.24 47.06 -15.09
CA LYS A 324 26.49 47.82 -15.24
C LYS A 324 26.73 48.20 -16.70
N SER A 325 27.48 49.27 -16.93
CA SER A 325 27.91 49.63 -18.28
C SER A 325 28.75 48.49 -18.88
N GLY A 326 28.39 48.02 -20.07
CA GLY A 326 29.05 46.89 -20.73
C GLY A 326 28.72 45.51 -20.14
N ALA A 327 27.68 45.39 -19.29
CA ALA A 327 27.38 44.13 -18.60
C ALA A 327 26.91 42.99 -19.52
N GLY A 328 26.45 43.28 -20.74
CA GLY A 328 25.94 42.28 -21.66
C GLY A 328 27.03 41.55 -22.45
N THR A 329 26.70 40.35 -22.95
CA THR A 329 27.67 39.50 -23.65
C THR A 329 27.15 38.94 -24.97
N ASP A 330 28.04 38.90 -25.96
CA ASP A 330 27.82 38.23 -27.24
C ASP A 330 28.32 36.77 -27.25
N SER A 331 28.88 36.29 -26.13
CA SER A 331 29.43 34.94 -26.02
C SER A 331 28.33 33.88 -25.94
N ASP A 332 28.66 32.65 -26.35
CA ASP A 332 27.79 31.51 -26.05
C ASP A 332 27.90 31.17 -24.56
N VAL A 333 26.78 31.21 -23.85
CA VAL A 333 26.68 30.89 -22.41
C VAL A 333 26.23 29.43 -22.24
N PHE A 334 26.84 28.73 -21.28
CA PHE A 334 26.59 27.33 -20.96
C PHE A 334 26.35 27.17 -19.45
N ILE A 335 25.42 26.29 -19.09
CA ILE A 335 25.15 25.93 -17.70
C ILE A 335 25.19 24.41 -17.51
N THR A 336 25.69 23.96 -16.35
CA THR A 336 25.56 22.59 -15.86
C THR A 336 24.92 22.62 -14.49
N LEU A 337 23.86 21.83 -14.29
CA LEU A 337 23.20 21.70 -12.99
C LEU A 337 23.71 20.46 -12.27
N TYR A 338 23.94 20.58 -10.97
CA TYR A 338 24.35 19.49 -10.08
C TYR A 338 23.30 19.30 -9.00
N GLY A 339 22.86 18.06 -8.81
CA GLY A 339 21.90 17.68 -7.78
C GLY A 339 22.31 16.40 -7.05
N LYS A 340 21.52 16.00 -6.05
CA LYS A 340 21.80 14.81 -5.22
C LYS A 340 21.90 13.49 -6.00
N LEU A 341 21.29 13.40 -7.17
CA LEU A 341 21.21 12.18 -7.98
C LEU A 341 22.09 12.23 -9.24
N GLY A 342 22.72 13.37 -9.58
CA GLY A 342 23.57 13.48 -10.77
C GLY A 342 23.74 14.92 -11.28
N GLU A 343 24.09 15.04 -12.57
CA GLU A 343 24.29 16.32 -13.26
C GLU A 343 23.70 16.31 -14.68
N THR A 344 23.45 17.49 -15.26
CA THR A 344 22.87 17.62 -16.63
C THR A 344 23.89 17.60 -17.75
N GLY A 345 25.19 17.73 -17.42
CA GLY A 345 26.23 18.13 -18.37
C GLY A 345 26.06 19.58 -18.88
N PRO A 346 27.01 20.09 -19.70
CA PRO A 346 26.97 21.44 -20.24
C PRO A 346 25.86 21.65 -21.26
N THR A 347 24.93 22.56 -20.96
CA THR A 347 23.82 22.94 -21.83
C THR A 347 23.99 24.38 -22.27
N LYS A 348 23.98 24.64 -23.58
CA LYS A 348 24.01 26.01 -24.12
C LYS A 348 22.68 26.71 -23.84
N LEU A 349 22.72 27.90 -23.25
CA LEU A 349 21.56 28.75 -23.03
C LEU A 349 21.35 29.66 -24.26
N ALA A 350 20.32 29.37 -25.04
CA ALA A 350 19.93 30.18 -26.19
C ALA A 350 18.43 30.05 -26.48
N ASN A 351 17.80 31.12 -26.91
CA ASN A 351 16.43 31.15 -27.41
C ASN A 351 16.36 32.03 -28.69
N GLN A 352 15.16 32.39 -29.17
CA GLN A 352 14.98 33.19 -30.39
C GLN A 352 15.25 34.69 -30.21
N GLU A 353 15.51 35.14 -28.99
CA GLU A 353 15.78 36.54 -28.66
C GLU A 353 17.28 36.86 -28.63
N ASN A 354 17.59 38.15 -28.54
CA ASN A 354 18.94 38.61 -28.24
C ASN A 354 19.18 38.54 -26.72
N ASN A 355 19.89 37.50 -26.31
CA ASN A 355 20.04 37.09 -24.91
C ASN A 355 21.19 37.81 -24.20
N PHE A 356 21.13 37.86 -22.88
CA PHE A 356 22.19 38.33 -21.99
C PHE A 356 22.55 39.81 -22.13
N GLU A 357 21.56 40.64 -22.46
CA GLU A 357 21.72 42.09 -22.55
C GLU A 357 21.78 42.77 -21.17
N ALA A 358 22.51 43.87 -21.07
CA ALA A 358 22.69 44.61 -19.82
C ALA A 358 21.33 44.99 -19.19
N GLY A 359 21.13 44.59 -17.93
CA GLY A 359 19.90 44.84 -17.16
C GLY A 359 18.69 44.01 -17.57
N LYS A 360 18.83 43.05 -18.49
CA LYS A 360 17.74 42.16 -18.90
C LYS A 360 17.73 40.85 -18.11
N LYS A 361 16.58 40.18 -18.19
CA LYS A 361 16.42 38.78 -17.80
C LYS A 361 16.10 37.95 -19.04
N ASP A 362 16.61 36.73 -19.05
CA ASP A 362 16.39 35.75 -20.13
C ASP A 362 15.93 34.43 -19.54
N GLU A 363 14.99 33.74 -20.21
CA GLU A 363 14.38 32.50 -19.74
C GLU A 363 14.69 31.34 -20.70
N PHE A 364 15.05 30.20 -20.13
CA PHE A 364 15.42 28.97 -20.84
C PHE A 364 14.81 27.76 -20.15
N THR A 365 14.77 26.65 -20.89
CA THR A 365 14.27 25.37 -20.40
C THR A 365 15.30 24.28 -20.65
N ILE A 366 15.61 23.50 -19.61
CA ILE A 366 16.51 22.35 -19.69
C ILE A 366 15.69 21.09 -19.41
N GLU A 367 15.55 20.24 -20.41
CA GLU A 367 15.00 18.90 -20.26
C GLU A 367 16.14 17.91 -20.01
N CYS A 368 16.09 17.20 -18.89
CA CYS A 368 17.11 16.22 -18.51
C CYS A 368 16.52 15.16 -17.57
N GLN A 369 17.33 14.21 -17.13
CA GLN A 369 16.89 13.27 -16.09
C GLN A 369 16.74 14.00 -14.75
N ASN A 370 15.80 13.58 -13.90
CA ASN A 370 15.68 14.14 -12.56
C ASN A 370 16.99 13.93 -11.78
N ILE A 371 17.70 15.02 -11.47
CA ILE A 371 18.98 15.01 -10.74
C ILE A 371 18.80 15.25 -9.24
N GLY A 372 17.56 15.26 -8.75
CA GLY A 372 17.20 15.54 -7.37
C GLY A 372 17.42 17.00 -6.97
N GLU A 373 17.49 17.24 -5.67
CA GLU A 373 17.67 18.57 -5.09
C GLU A 373 18.98 19.21 -5.56
N LEU A 374 18.89 20.42 -6.13
CA LEU A 374 20.04 21.16 -6.67
C LEU A 374 20.95 21.64 -5.53
N ASN A 375 22.25 21.39 -5.66
CA ASN A 375 23.25 21.80 -4.68
C ASN A 375 24.29 22.76 -5.26
N GLN A 376 24.46 22.81 -6.58
CA GLN A 376 25.45 23.63 -7.25
C GLN A 376 25.09 23.80 -8.73
N ILE A 377 25.56 24.89 -9.35
CA ILE A 377 25.61 25.05 -10.81
C ILE A 377 27.01 25.46 -11.25
N LEU A 378 27.38 25.11 -12.48
CA LEU A 378 28.51 25.71 -13.20
C LEU A 378 27.94 26.59 -14.31
N ILE A 379 28.25 27.89 -14.28
CA ILE A 379 27.93 28.83 -15.35
C ILE A 379 29.23 29.24 -16.06
N ALA A 380 29.24 29.22 -17.39
CA ALA A 380 30.42 29.56 -18.18
C ALA A 380 30.06 30.21 -19.52
N HIS A 381 30.99 30.94 -20.12
CA HIS A 381 30.87 31.41 -21.51
C HIS A 381 32.16 31.11 -22.29
N ASN A 382 32.07 31.12 -23.63
CA ASN A 382 33.21 30.76 -24.48
C ASN A 382 34.06 31.95 -24.98
N ASN A 383 33.83 33.14 -24.43
CA ASN A 383 34.58 34.36 -24.75
C ASN A 383 34.58 34.75 -26.24
N LYS A 384 33.55 34.37 -27.00
CA LYS A 384 33.35 34.81 -28.38
C LYS A 384 32.69 36.20 -28.42
N GLY A 385 32.81 36.86 -29.57
CA GLY A 385 32.20 38.17 -29.82
C GLY A 385 33.09 39.35 -29.44
N LEU A 386 32.64 40.56 -29.76
CA LEU A 386 33.38 41.80 -29.50
C LEU A 386 33.21 42.26 -28.04
N SER A 387 32.01 42.06 -27.47
CA SER A 387 31.72 42.28 -26.05
C SER A 387 31.59 40.94 -25.34
N SER A 388 32.71 40.28 -25.07
CA SER A 388 32.70 38.92 -24.51
C SER A 388 32.59 38.86 -22.99
N GLY A 389 32.96 39.93 -22.28
CA GLY A 389 32.80 40.04 -20.84
C GLY A 389 31.33 40.11 -20.44
N TRP A 390 30.98 39.51 -19.32
CA TRP A 390 29.59 39.40 -18.87
C TRP A 390 29.47 39.69 -17.38
N PHE A 391 28.63 40.64 -16.97
CA PHE A 391 28.33 40.83 -15.56
C PHE A 391 27.04 40.10 -15.19
N LEU A 392 27.19 38.92 -14.58
CA LEU A 392 26.07 38.09 -14.13
C LEU A 392 25.62 38.52 -12.72
N ASP A 393 24.35 38.91 -12.55
CA ASP A 393 23.76 39.22 -11.23
C ASP A 393 23.41 37.92 -10.49
N ARG A 394 22.44 37.15 -11.00
CA ARG A 394 21.99 35.88 -10.40
C ARG A 394 21.30 34.99 -11.43
N ILE A 395 21.10 33.72 -11.05
CA ILE A 395 20.30 32.75 -11.80
C ILE A 395 19.21 32.20 -10.88
N LEU A 396 17.96 32.18 -11.36
CA LEU A 396 16.87 31.44 -10.72
C LEU A 396 16.62 30.15 -11.48
N ILE A 397 16.48 29.04 -10.77
CA ILE A 397 16.15 27.75 -11.36
C ILE A 397 14.91 27.20 -10.67
N GLU A 398 13.86 26.98 -11.43
CA GLU A 398 12.64 26.31 -10.97
C GLU A 398 12.64 24.86 -11.45
N ASP A 399 12.60 23.93 -10.49
CA ASP A 399 12.30 22.53 -10.73
C ASP A 399 10.79 22.40 -10.95
N MET A 400 10.39 22.14 -12.20
CA MET A 400 8.97 22.14 -12.59
C MET A 400 8.21 20.91 -12.05
N GLN A 401 8.91 19.86 -11.62
CA GLN A 401 8.33 18.66 -11.05
C GLN A 401 8.10 18.81 -9.54
N ASP A 402 9.09 19.32 -8.83
CA ASP A 402 9.04 19.46 -7.36
C ASP A 402 8.54 20.83 -6.90
N HIS A 403 8.26 21.74 -7.84
CA HIS A 403 7.85 23.13 -7.60
C HIS A 403 8.79 23.88 -6.64
N ARG A 404 10.10 23.57 -6.70
CA ARG A 404 11.14 24.22 -5.90
C ARG A 404 11.88 25.25 -6.74
N THR A 405 12.14 26.41 -6.17
CA THR A 405 12.94 27.47 -6.79
C THR A 405 14.24 27.66 -6.04
N TYR A 406 15.35 27.69 -6.78
CA TYR A 406 16.70 27.89 -6.27
C TYR A 406 17.25 29.21 -6.81
N GLU A 407 17.82 30.05 -5.94
CA GLU A 407 18.49 31.30 -6.32
C GLU A 407 20.01 31.12 -6.22
N PHE A 408 20.74 31.35 -7.30
CA PHE A 408 22.21 31.28 -7.36
C PHE A 408 22.78 32.69 -7.60
N PRO A 409 23.16 33.41 -6.54
CA PRO A 409 23.75 34.74 -6.67
C PRO A 409 25.19 34.66 -7.23
N CYS A 410 25.53 35.55 -8.17
CA CYS A 410 26.89 35.70 -8.72
C CYS A 410 27.46 37.09 -8.43
N ASN A 411 26.80 38.14 -8.93
CA ASN A 411 27.18 39.57 -8.79
C ASN A 411 28.65 39.87 -9.17
N ARG A 412 29.16 39.23 -10.22
CA ARG A 412 30.56 39.33 -10.65
C ARG A 412 30.72 39.37 -12.16
N TRP A 413 31.87 39.87 -12.61
CA TRP A 413 32.24 39.75 -14.01
C TRP A 413 32.77 38.35 -14.30
N LEU A 414 32.27 37.77 -15.38
CA LEU A 414 32.83 36.61 -16.05
C LEU A 414 33.49 37.14 -17.34
N ALA A 415 34.80 37.37 -17.27
CA ALA A 415 35.58 38.03 -18.32
C ALA A 415 37.05 37.68 -18.16
N LYS A 416 37.88 37.84 -19.21
CA LYS A 416 39.33 37.62 -19.13
C LYS A 416 40.12 38.84 -18.67
N ASP A 417 39.51 40.01 -18.79
CA ASP A 417 40.09 41.32 -18.56
C ASP A 417 39.48 42.05 -17.35
N GLU A 418 38.39 41.54 -16.77
CA GLU A 418 37.74 42.09 -15.58
C GLU A 418 37.71 41.11 -14.38
N ASP A 419 37.52 41.69 -13.19
CA ASP A 419 37.36 40.98 -11.90
C ASP A 419 38.47 39.93 -11.65
N ASP A 420 38.13 38.64 -11.47
CA ASP A 420 39.11 37.58 -11.22
C ASP A 420 39.60 36.87 -12.50
N LYS A 421 39.31 37.46 -13.68
CA LYS A 421 39.73 36.97 -14.99
C LYS A 421 39.21 35.56 -15.34
N GLN A 422 38.15 35.12 -14.67
CA GLN A 422 37.51 33.82 -14.93
C GLN A 422 36.28 34.01 -15.81
N ILE A 423 36.09 33.08 -16.75
CA ILE A 423 34.93 33.03 -17.66
C ILE A 423 33.92 31.94 -17.28
N ALA A 424 34.18 31.26 -16.15
CA ALA A 424 33.37 30.17 -15.62
C ALA A 424 33.37 30.23 -14.09
N ARG A 425 32.25 29.86 -13.46
CA ARG A 425 32.13 29.87 -11.99
C ARG A 425 31.15 28.82 -11.50
N TYR A 426 31.52 28.14 -10.41
CA TYR A 426 30.60 27.36 -9.62
C TYR A 426 29.81 28.25 -8.67
N LEU A 427 28.48 28.16 -8.68
CA LEU A 427 27.59 28.89 -7.78
C LEU A 427 26.82 27.91 -6.91
N LEU A 428 26.63 28.27 -5.64
CA LEU A 428 25.82 27.53 -4.69
C LEU A 428 24.45 28.23 -4.52
N PRO A 429 23.38 27.48 -4.23
CA PRO A 429 22.09 28.10 -3.99
C PRO A 429 22.15 28.92 -2.69
N LYS A 430 21.42 30.03 -2.67
CA LYS A 430 21.31 30.92 -1.52
C LYS A 430 20.81 30.15 -0.30
N GLY A 431 21.54 30.26 0.81
CA GLY A 431 21.26 29.49 2.03
C GLY A 431 21.97 28.13 2.11
N ALA A 432 22.76 27.75 1.11
CA ALA A 432 23.66 26.60 1.23
C ALA A 432 24.75 26.89 2.30
N MET A 433 24.84 26.03 3.31
CA MET A 433 25.96 26.02 4.25
C MET A 433 27.17 25.40 3.56
N LEU A 434 28.30 26.12 3.53
CA LEU A 434 29.58 25.51 3.14
C LEU A 434 29.90 24.42 4.16
N ALA A 435 29.89 23.16 3.73
CA ALA A 435 30.58 22.12 4.48
C ALA A 435 32.07 22.42 4.33
N GLU A 436 32.66 23.09 5.31
CA GLU A 436 34.11 23.19 5.43
C GLU A 436 34.65 21.75 5.50
N LYS A 437 35.22 21.28 4.39
CA LYS A 437 36.13 20.15 4.44
C LYS A 437 37.37 20.65 5.17
N GLU A 438 37.47 20.29 6.44
CA GLU A 438 38.74 20.20 7.14
C GLU A 438 39.72 19.39 6.27
N LEU A 439 40.61 20.10 5.59
CA LEU A 439 41.91 19.57 5.22
C LEU A 439 42.78 19.74 6.46
N ALA A 440 42.80 18.71 7.29
CA ALA A 440 43.81 18.53 8.32
C ALA A 440 44.52 17.18 8.06
N ASP A 441 45.80 17.33 7.71
CA ASP A 441 46.93 16.40 7.66
C ASP A 441 46.95 15.24 6.64
#